data_AF-A0A9D5PRC6-F1
#
_entry.id   AF-A0A9D5PRC6-F1
#
_cell.length_a   1.000
_cell.length_b   1.000
_cell.length_c   1.000
_cell.angle_alpha   90.00
_cell.angle_beta   90.00
_cell.angle_gamma   90.00
#
_symmetry.space_group_name_H-M   'P 1'
#
loop_
_entity.id
_entity.type
_entity.pdbx_description
1 polymer ?
#
loop_
_entity_poly.entity_id
_entity_poly.type
_entity_poly.pdbx_seq_one_letter_code
_entity_poly.pdbx_strand_id
1 'polypeptide(L)'
;MKNGFLLVLLTAAAVMLFSCTLMDDLGFDTYDYMGEAVTATHTGDSETAALLRPILDILITDSTELPAFDNMGDAITSYRDAVLRHMLETEYTKYSGNRRLIEEAAEEYPELQITQIIPADDFEYTVYRYFGGDVKVSHKDGGVFRYLKKVEGYICNMVPADGGVEAEIISVDETERTYRVRFRCTADETTSEYTALVIKREDGTYYFKKLERA
;
A
#
# COMPACT_ATOMS: atom_id res chain seq x y z
N MET A 1 -17.71 -45.93 28.39
CA MET A 1 -17.82 -44.89 27.35
C MET A 1 -17.52 -43.46 27.87
N LYS A 2 -16.54 -43.25 28.75
CA LYS A 2 -16.17 -41.89 29.21
C LYS A 2 -14.76 -41.44 28.78
N ASN A 3 -13.88 -42.37 28.38
CA ASN A 3 -12.48 -42.06 28.09
C ASN A 3 -12.21 -41.68 26.62
N GLY A 4 -13.09 -42.05 25.68
CA GLY A 4 -12.92 -41.71 24.26
C GLY A 4 -13.27 -40.25 23.94
N PHE A 5 -14.25 -39.67 24.64
CA PHE A 5 -14.70 -38.30 24.41
C PHE A 5 -13.68 -37.26 24.93
N LEU A 6 -13.01 -37.56 26.05
CA LEU A 6 -11.96 -36.71 26.61
C LEU A 6 -10.71 -36.68 25.71
N LEU A 7 -10.34 -37.83 25.11
CA LEU A 7 -9.20 -37.93 24.21
C LEU A 7 -9.43 -37.11 22.92
N VAL A 8 -10.63 -37.19 22.35
CA VAL A 8 -11.02 -36.41 21.16
C VAL A 8 -11.00 -34.91 21.43
N LEU A 9 -11.50 -34.48 22.60
CA LEU A 9 -11.46 -33.07 23.03
C LEU A 9 -10.03 -32.55 23.26
N LEU A 10 -9.16 -33.37 23.84
CA LEU A 10 -7.74 -33.04 24.04
C LEU A 10 -6.98 -32.94 22.71
N THR A 11 -7.24 -33.83 21.74
CA THR A 11 -6.66 -33.72 20.39
C THR A 11 -7.20 -32.52 19.61
N ALA A 12 -8.49 -32.18 19.75
CA ALA A 12 -9.06 -30.99 19.10
C ALA A 12 -8.50 -29.69 19.69
N ALA A 13 -8.32 -29.62 21.01
CA ALA A 13 -7.68 -28.48 21.68
C ALA A 13 -6.19 -28.35 21.31
N ALA A 14 -5.47 -29.47 21.19
CA ALA A 14 -4.08 -29.46 20.74
C ALA A 14 -3.97 -28.99 19.27
N VAL A 15 -4.84 -29.44 18.37
CA VAL A 15 -4.85 -28.99 16.97
C VAL A 15 -5.13 -27.49 16.86
N MET A 16 -6.02 -26.93 17.70
CA MET A 16 -6.26 -25.47 17.72
C MET A 16 -5.08 -24.67 18.29
N LEU A 17 -4.37 -25.21 19.30
CA LEU A 17 -3.20 -24.54 19.88
C LEU A 17 -1.96 -24.62 18.98
N PHE A 18 -1.83 -25.69 18.20
CA PHE A 18 -0.77 -25.83 17.18
C PHE A 18 -1.10 -25.10 15.87
N SER A 19 -2.37 -24.86 15.53
CA SER A 19 -2.71 -24.14 14.29
C SER A 19 -2.35 -22.66 14.35
N CYS A 20 -2.44 -22.01 15.51
CA CYS A 20 -2.04 -20.60 15.63
C CYS A 20 -0.53 -20.42 15.49
N THR A 21 0.27 -21.30 16.10
CA THR A 21 1.74 -21.24 16.01
C THR A 21 2.26 -21.61 14.62
N LEU A 22 1.60 -22.55 13.94
CA LEU A 22 1.96 -22.92 12.56
C LEU A 22 1.57 -21.84 11.54
N MET A 23 0.51 -21.05 11.79
CA MET A 23 0.10 -19.95 10.91
C MET A 23 1.03 -18.74 11.02
N ASP A 24 1.49 -18.41 12.23
CA ASP A 24 2.48 -17.36 12.45
C ASP A 24 3.84 -17.72 11.80
N ASP A 25 4.28 -18.99 11.91
CA ASP A 25 5.51 -19.49 11.25
C ASP A 25 5.40 -19.57 9.72
N LEU A 26 4.18 -19.57 9.17
CA LEU A 26 3.91 -19.53 7.72
C LEU A 26 3.69 -18.10 7.19
N GLY A 27 3.85 -17.07 8.03
CA GLY A 27 3.70 -15.67 7.65
C GLY A 27 2.25 -15.19 7.54
N PHE A 28 1.27 -15.96 8.01
CA PHE A 28 -0.12 -15.53 8.07
C PHE A 28 -0.35 -14.70 9.32
N ASP A 29 -0.33 -13.38 9.16
CA ASP A 29 -0.73 -12.42 10.18
C ASP A 29 -2.23 -12.53 10.49
N THR A 30 -2.56 -13.35 11.49
CA THR A 30 -3.93 -13.65 11.95
C THR A 30 -4.44 -12.70 13.03
N TYR A 31 -3.66 -11.66 13.36
CA TYR A 31 -3.99 -10.74 14.43
C TYR A 31 -5.21 -9.86 14.07
N ASP A 32 -6.19 -9.78 14.97
CA ASP A 32 -7.39 -8.94 14.79
C ASP A 32 -7.11 -7.47 15.14
N TYR A 33 -6.49 -6.76 14.21
CA TYR A 33 -6.22 -5.32 14.34
C TYR A 33 -7.48 -4.45 14.43
N MET A 34 -8.60 -4.89 13.85
CA MET A 34 -9.86 -4.13 13.90
C MET A 34 -10.57 -4.30 15.25
N GLY A 35 -10.27 -5.36 15.99
CA GLY A 35 -10.72 -5.59 17.36
C GLY A 35 -9.90 -4.88 18.44
N GLU A 36 -8.74 -4.29 18.12
CA GLU A 36 -7.92 -3.58 19.10
C GLU A 36 -8.68 -2.41 19.75
N ALA A 37 -8.46 -2.23 21.06
CA ALA A 37 -9.03 -1.12 21.80
C ALA A 37 -8.40 0.20 21.36
N VAL A 38 -9.24 1.21 21.12
CA VAL A 38 -8.80 2.57 20.82
C VAL A 38 -8.24 3.20 22.09
N THR A 39 -6.97 3.62 22.03
CA THR A 39 -6.26 4.27 23.13
C THR A 39 -6.40 5.79 23.06
N ALA A 40 -6.58 6.35 21.86
CA ALA A 40 -6.81 7.77 21.63
C ALA A 40 -7.57 8.01 20.32
N THR A 41 -8.35 9.08 20.26
CA THR A 41 -8.99 9.56 19.02
C THR A 41 -8.50 10.97 18.76
N HIS A 42 -8.02 11.20 17.55
CA HIS A 42 -7.46 12.47 17.10
C HIS A 42 -8.29 13.05 15.96
N THR A 43 -8.35 14.38 15.90
CA THR A 43 -9.02 15.12 14.81
C THR A 43 -8.12 15.22 13.57
N GLY A 44 -8.72 15.58 12.43
CA GLY A 44 -8.03 15.75 11.16
C GLY A 44 -6.89 16.77 11.12
N ASP A 45 -6.89 17.73 12.05
CA ASP A 45 -5.89 18.79 12.22
C ASP A 45 -4.81 18.46 13.27
N SER A 46 -4.84 17.26 13.84
CA SER A 46 -3.86 16.82 14.84
C SER A 46 -2.47 16.55 14.26
N GLU A 47 -1.44 16.56 15.12
CA GLU A 47 -0.07 16.14 14.74
C GLU A 47 -0.04 14.69 14.23
N THR A 48 -0.86 13.80 14.82
CA THR A 48 -1.01 12.41 14.37
C THR A 48 -1.56 12.35 12.94
N ALA A 49 -2.58 13.15 12.63
CA ALA A 49 -3.12 13.23 11.27
C ALA A 49 -2.07 13.80 10.28
N ALA A 50 -1.33 14.83 10.68
CA ALA A 50 -0.25 15.40 9.85
C ALA A 50 0.86 14.37 9.55
N LEU A 51 1.17 13.49 10.50
CA LEU A 51 2.12 12.40 10.33
C LEU A 51 1.61 11.30 9.38
N LEU A 52 0.30 11.03 9.37
CA LEU A 52 -0.32 10.03 8.50
C LEU A 52 -0.71 10.58 7.11
N ARG A 53 -0.64 11.89 6.91
CA ARG A 53 -0.99 12.51 5.62
C ARG A 53 -0.09 12.03 4.47
N PRO A 54 1.26 12.02 4.58
CA PRO A 54 2.12 11.63 3.47
C PRO A 54 1.94 10.17 3.03
N ILE A 55 1.53 9.27 3.94
CA ILE A 55 1.25 7.89 3.58
C ILE A 55 -0.08 7.77 2.83
N LEU A 56 -1.11 8.57 3.12
CA LEU A 56 -2.36 8.59 2.34
C LEU A 56 -2.15 9.08 0.91
N ASP A 57 -1.19 9.98 0.69
CA ASP A 57 -0.86 10.50 -0.64
C ASP A 57 -0.38 9.40 -1.61
N ILE A 58 0.01 8.21 -1.12
CA ILE A 58 0.31 7.05 -2.01
C ILE A 58 -0.95 6.46 -2.66
N LEU A 59 -2.12 6.64 -2.04
CA LEU A 59 -3.38 6.08 -2.51
C LEU A 59 -4.10 7.01 -3.49
N ILE A 60 -3.76 8.30 -3.46
CA ILE A 60 -4.51 9.35 -4.16
C ILE A 60 -3.81 9.67 -5.47
N THR A 61 -4.55 9.55 -6.58
CA THR A 61 -4.05 9.93 -7.91
C THR A 61 -4.94 10.99 -8.54
N ASP A 62 -6.05 10.54 -9.10
CA ASP A 62 -6.89 11.27 -10.04
C ASP A 62 -8.35 10.82 -10.00
N SER A 63 -8.70 9.98 -9.03
CA SER A 63 -10.04 9.49 -8.79
C SER A 63 -10.39 9.66 -7.31
N THR A 64 -11.62 10.08 -7.05
CA THR A 64 -12.23 10.00 -5.72
C THR A 64 -12.67 8.57 -5.38
N GLU A 65 -12.77 7.70 -6.38
CA GLU A 65 -13.11 6.29 -6.22
C GLU A 65 -11.83 5.46 -6.06
N LEU A 66 -11.48 5.17 -4.82
CA LEU A 66 -10.35 4.34 -4.42
C LEU A 66 -10.76 2.85 -4.33
N PRO A 67 -10.07 1.92 -5.01
CA PRO A 67 -10.34 0.49 -4.90
C PRO A 67 -10.07 -0.05 -3.48
N ALA A 68 -11.09 -0.59 -2.82
CA ALA A 68 -10.93 -1.23 -1.52
C ALA A 68 -9.99 -2.46 -1.61
N PHE A 69 -9.27 -2.73 -0.52
CA PHE A 69 -8.43 -3.92 -0.39
C PHE A 69 -8.34 -4.39 1.06
N ASP A 70 -8.22 -5.69 1.24
CA ASP A 70 -8.00 -6.35 2.54
C ASP A 70 -6.74 -7.23 2.57
N ASN A 71 -6.05 -7.32 1.44
CA ASN A 71 -4.82 -8.06 1.28
C ASN A 71 -3.86 -7.32 0.35
N MET A 72 -2.58 -7.63 0.52
CA MET A 72 -1.49 -6.95 -0.19
C MET A 72 -1.49 -7.23 -1.70
N GLY A 73 -1.87 -8.44 -2.14
CA GLY A 73 -1.89 -8.77 -3.57
C GLY A 73 -2.84 -7.88 -4.37
N ASP A 74 -4.03 -7.64 -3.81
CA ASP A 74 -5.03 -6.75 -4.38
C ASP A 74 -4.60 -5.28 -4.28
N ALA A 75 -3.99 -4.89 -3.16
CA ALA A 75 -3.45 -3.54 -2.98
C ALA A 75 -2.39 -3.20 -4.04
N ILE A 76 -1.40 -4.08 -4.22
CA ILE A 76 -0.32 -3.91 -5.21
C ILE A 76 -0.88 -3.82 -6.61
N THR A 77 -1.85 -4.69 -6.93
CA THR A 77 -2.45 -4.71 -8.26
C THR A 77 -3.23 -3.44 -8.55
N SER A 78 -3.97 -2.94 -7.57
CA SER A 78 -4.88 -1.81 -7.72
C SER A 78 -4.17 -0.45 -7.66
N TYR A 79 -3.14 -0.33 -6.81
CA TYR A 79 -2.43 0.93 -6.55
C TYR A 79 -1.08 1.05 -7.26
N ARG A 80 -0.78 0.14 -8.17
CA ARG A 80 0.49 0.12 -8.90
C ARG A 80 0.84 1.47 -9.55
N ASP A 81 -0.07 1.99 -10.35
CA ASP A 81 0.14 3.26 -11.07
C ASP A 81 0.13 4.45 -10.12
N ALA A 82 -0.59 4.35 -8.99
CA ALA A 82 -0.59 5.37 -7.94
C ALA A 82 0.78 5.48 -7.25
N VAL A 83 1.37 4.35 -6.88
CA VAL A 83 2.72 4.29 -6.31
C VAL A 83 3.74 4.85 -7.28
N LEU A 84 3.71 4.41 -8.55
CA LEU A 84 4.65 4.91 -9.56
C LEU A 84 4.48 6.42 -9.82
N ARG A 85 3.24 6.92 -9.81
CA ARG A 85 2.97 8.35 -9.93
C ARG A 85 3.56 9.12 -8.75
N HIS A 86 3.25 8.70 -7.53
CA HIS A 86 3.80 9.30 -6.32
C HIS A 86 5.33 9.33 -6.32
N MET A 87 5.98 8.24 -6.76
CA MET A 87 7.44 8.20 -6.91
C MET A 87 7.93 9.27 -7.90
N LEU A 88 7.30 9.41 -9.07
CA LEU A 88 7.67 10.47 -10.02
C LEU A 88 7.44 11.86 -9.45
N GLU A 89 6.33 12.11 -8.75
CA GLU A 89 6.00 13.44 -8.22
C GLU A 89 6.95 13.85 -7.08
N THR A 90 7.32 12.91 -6.22
CA THR A 90 8.17 13.18 -5.05
C THR A 90 9.67 13.13 -5.36
N GLU A 91 10.09 12.30 -6.31
CA GLU A 91 11.51 12.08 -6.63
C GLU A 91 11.82 12.23 -8.13
N TYR A 92 11.11 13.09 -8.87
CA TYR A 92 11.31 13.27 -10.33
C TYR A 92 12.78 13.42 -10.75
N THR A 93 13.55 14.23 -10.03
CA THR A 93 14.97 14.49 -10.33
C THR A 93 15.84 13.24 -10.21
N LYS A 94 15.50 12.32 -9.31
CA LYS A 94 16.19 11.03 -9.17
C LYS A 94 16.02 10.19 -10.44
N TYR A 95 14.79 10.10 -10.94
CA TYR A 95 14.44 9.23 -12.08
C TYR A 95 14.76 9.84 -13.45
N SER A 96 14.67 11.16 -13.59
CA SER A 96 15.13 11.90 -14.78
C SER A 96 16.64 12.14 -14.81
N GLY A 97 17.29 12.07 -13.64
CA GLY A 97 18.74 12.23 -13.49
C GLY A 97 19.55 10.96 -13.75
N ASN A 98 18.91 9.79 -13.82
CA ASN A 98 19.57 8.49 -14.05
C ASN A 98 19.96 8.29 -15.52
N ARG A 99 20.90 9.12 -16.01
CA ARG A 99 21.32 9.14 -17.42
C ARG A 99 21.75 7.79 -17.96
N ARG A 100 22.50 7.02 -17.16
CA ARG A 100 22.98 5.70 -17.56
C ARG A 100 21.82 4.77 -17.94
N LEU A 101 20.81 4.68 -17.08
CA LEU A 101 19.67 3.79 -17.32
C LEU A 101 18.75 4.34 -18.43
N ILE A 102 18.64 5.66 -18.55
CA ILE A 102 17.89 6.30 -19.65
C ILE A 102 18.54 6.01 -21.01
N GLU A 103 19.87 6.14 -21.10
CA GLU A 103 20.64 5.86 -22.31
C GLU A 103 20.53 4.38 -22.69
N GLU A 104 20.71 3.47 -21.72
CA GLU A 104 20.53 2.02 -21.90
C GLU A 104 19.12 1.67 -22.39
N ALA A 105 18.09 2.30 -21.82
CA ALA A 105 16.71 2.11 -22.25
C ALA A 105 16.45 2.66 -23.66
N ALA A 106 17.03 3.81 -24.01
CA ALA A 106 16.88 4.41 -25.33
C ALA A 106 17.58 3.59 -26.43
N GLU A 107 18.67 2.89 -26.11
CA GLU A 107 19.32 1.94 -27.02
C GLU A 107 18.45 0.70 -27.26
N GLU A 108 17.83 0.17 -26.21
CA GLU A 108 16.99 -1.04 -26.28
C GLU A 108 15.59 -0.82 -26.86
N TYR A 109 15.11 0.42 -26.80
CA TYR A 109 13.78 0.87 -27.23
C TYR A 109 13.87 2.21 -28.00
N PRO A 110 14.52 2.24 -29.18
CA PRO A 110 14.81 3.47 -29.93
C PRO A 110 13.57 4.20 -30.45
N GLU A 111 12.41 3.54 -30.50
CA GLU A 111 11.13 4.12 -30.86
C GLU A 111 10.48 4.95 -29.75
N LEU A 112 10.99 4.88 -28.51
CA LEU A 112 10.44 5.56 -27.35
C LEU A 112 11.27 6.80 -26.98
N GLN A 113 10.58 7.90 -26.67
CA GLN A 113 11.22 9.06 -26.07
C GLN A 113 11.28 8.87 -24.55
N ILE A 114 12.41 8.41 -24.04
CA ILE A 114 12.62 8.14 -22.60
C ILE A 114 13.31 9.34 -21.96
N THR A 115 12.61 10.04 -21.07
CA THR A 115 13.11 11.22 -20.34
C THR A 115 13.28 10.98 -18.84
N GLN A 116 12.70 9.90 -18.33
CA GLN A 116 12.81 9.43 -16.96
C GLN A 116 12.63 7.92 -16.95
N ILE A 117 13.16 7.26 -15.92
CA ILE A 117 12.92 5.84 -15.69
C ILE A 117 12.95 5.53 -14.20
N ILE A 118 11.91 4.84 -13.72
CA ILE A 118 11.86 4.29 -12.35
C ILE A 118 12.37 2.85 -12.40
N PRO A 119 13.49 2.50 -11.72
CA PRO A 119 13.93 1.11 -11.61
C PRO A 119 12.88 0.21 -10.98
N ALA A 120 12.79 -1.04 -11.43
CA ALA A 120 11.83 -2.00 -10.88
C ALA A 120 12.05 -2.25 -9.38
N ASP A 121 13.30 -2.39 -8.96
CA ASP A 121 13.67 -2.59 -7.54
C ASP A 121 13.23 -1.42 -6.65
N ASP A 122 13.36 -0.18 -7.12
CA ASP A 122 12.90 1.02 -6.41
C ASP A 122 11.37 0.99 -6.24
N PHE A 123 10.66 0.55 -7.27
CA PHE A 123 9.21 0.38 -7.21
C PHE A 123 8.83 -0.73 -6.21
N GLU A 124 9.47 -1.89 -6.26
CA GLU A 124 9.22 -2.98 -5.31
C GLU A 124 9.46 -2.52 -3.87
N TYR A 125 10.61 -1.88 -3.62
CA TYR A 125 10.95 -1.35 -2.31
C TYR A 125 9.87 -0.38 -1.79
N THR A 126 9.39 0.51 -2.66
CA THR A 126 8.35 1.49 -2.30
C THR A 126 7.01 0.81 -2.01
N VAL A 127 6.65 -0.20 -2.79
CA VAL A 127 5.46 -1.03 -2.54
C VAL A 127 5.55 -1.71 -1.17
N TYR A 128 6.65 -2.42 -0.88
CA TYR A 128 6.83 -3.10 0.40
C TYR A 128 6.88 -2.11 1.58
N ARG A 129 7.43 -0.92 1.36
CA ARG A 129 7.43 0.15 2.35
C ARG A 129 6.01 0.53 2.76
N TYR A 130 5.09 0.73 1.81
CA TYR A 130 3.76 1.27 2.07
C TYR A 130 2.64 0.25 2.22
N PHE A 131 2.79 -0.97 1.69
CA PHE A 131 1.77 -2.02 1.76
C PHE A 131 2.22 -3.25 2.57
N GLY A 132 3.48 -3.25 3.04
CA GLY A 132 4.05 -4.35 3.82
C GLY A 132 4.31 -5.61 3.01
N GLY A 133 4.55 -6.72 3.72
CA GLY A 133 4.56 -8.10 3.25
C GLY A 133 5.70 -8.55 2.31
N ASP A 134 5.56 -9.78 1.84
CA ASP A 134 6.52 -10.56 1.04
C ASP A 134 5.94 -11.03 -0.32
N VAL A 135 4.77 -10.49 -0.70
CA VAL A 135 4.10 -10.86 -1.94
C VAL A 135 4.91 -10.38 -3.13
N LYS A 136 5.26 -11.30 -4.02
CA LYS A 136 5.99 -10.99 -5.25
C LYS A 136 5.25 -9.94 -6.08
N VAL A 137 5.94 -8.84 -6.37
CA VAL A 137 5.47 -7.79 -7.27
C VAL A 137 5.55 -8.28 -8.72
N SER A 138 4.42 -8.30 -9.43
CA SER A 138 4.39 -8.65 -10.85
C SER A 138 4.67 -7.41 -11.70
N HIS A 139 5.84 -7.35 -12.35
CA HIS A 139 6.15 -6.27 -13.27
C HIS A 139 5.39 -6.39 -14.59
N LYS A 140 4.59 -5.36 -14.89
CA LYS A 140 3.75 -5.29 -16.07
C LYS A 140 3.35 -3.84 -16.36
N ASP A 141 2.86 -3.63 -17.57
CA ASP A 141 2.22 -2.38 -17.96
C ASP A 141 0.98 -2.11 -17.09
N GLY A 142 0.78 -0.83 -16.79
CA GLY A 142 -0.42 -0.28 -16.19
C GLY A 142 -1.20 0.56 -17.21
N GLY A 143 -2.11 1.39 -16.71
CA GLY A 143 -2.85 2.34 -17.55
C GLY A 143 -1.99 3.51 -18.02
N VAL A 144 -1.10 3.99 -17.14
CA VAL A 144 -0.26 5.18 -17.37
C VAL A 144 1.21 4.82 -17.54
N PHE A 145 1.67 3.79 -16.82
CA PHE A 145 3.07 3.37 -16.80
C PHE A 145 3.31 2.13 -17.64
N ARG A 146 4.39 2.15 -18.42
CA ARG A 146 4.85 0.99 -19.20
C ARG A 146 6.08 0.38 -18.54
N TYR A 147 6.12 -0.94 -18.51
CA TYR A 147 7.28 -1.71 -18.05
C TYR A 147 8.21 -2.06 -19.22
N LEU A 148 9.46 -1.66 -19.09
CA LEU A 148 10.53 -1.95 -20.03
C LEU A 148 11.34 -3.15 -19.53
N LYS A 149 10.91 -4.35 -19.93
CA LYS A 149 11.47 -5.62 -19.46
C LYS A 149 12.99 -5.76 -19.63
N LYS A 150 13.58 -5.22 -20.70
CA LYS A 150 15.02 -5.41 -20.99
C LYS A 150 15.94 -4.62 -20.05
N VAL A 151 15.43 -3.53 -19.47
CA VAL A 151 16.19 -2.63 -18.58
C VAL A 151 15.57 -2.60 -17.17
N GLU A 152 14.60 -3.48 -16.92
CA GLU A 152 13.88 -3.62 -15.66
C GLU A 152 13.46 -2.28 -15.05
N GLY A 153 12.73 -1.48 -15.83
CA GLY A 153 12.30 -0.15 -15.40
C GLY A 153 10.93 0.26 -15.92
N TYR A 154 10.37 1.30 -15.32
CA TYR A 154 9.08 1.87 -15.69
C TYR A 154 9.27 3.25 -16.29
N ILE A 155 8.55 3.48 -17.37
CA ILE A 155 8.39 4.81 -17.96
C ILE A 155 6.93 5.23 -17.88
N CYS A 156 6.71 6.53 -17.89
CA CYS A 156 5.41 7.15 -17.90
C CYS A 156 5.15 7.65 -19.32
N ASN A 157 4.09 7.16 -19.96
CA ASN A 157 3.84 7.49 -21.37
C ASN A 157 3.28 8.90 -21.55
N MET A 158 2.70 9.49 -20.49
CA MET A 158 2.18 10.84 -20.45
C MET A 158 2.35 11.37 -19.02
N VAL A 159 2.91 12.56 -18.84
CA VAL A 159 2.93 13.21 -17.52
C VAL A 159 1.47 13.39 -17.10
N PRO A 160 1.03 12.76 -16.00
CA PRO A 160 -0.36 12.86 -15.60
C PRO A 160 -0.69 14.32 -15.27
N ALA A 161 -1.85 14.80 -15.70
CA ALA A 161 -2.39 16.03 -15.16
C ALA A 161 -2.67 15.81 -13.67
N ASP A 162 -2.38 16.82 -12.85
CA ASP A 162 -2.73 16.81 -11.44
C ASP A 162 -4.25 16.58 -11.34
N GLY A 163 -4.63 15.51 -10.66
CA GLY A 163 -5.98 14.98 -10.69
C GLY A 163 -7.01 15.84 -9.98
N GLY A 164 -6.56 16.90 -9.29
CA GLY A 164 -7.42 17.81 -8.53
C GLY A 164 -8.14 17.12 -7.37
N VAL A 165 -7.71 15.91 -6.98
CA VAL A 165 -8.31 15.16 -5.88
C VAL A 165 -7.66 15.61 -4.58
N GLU A 166 -8.44 16.27 -3.74
CA GLU A 166 -8.02 16.61 -2.39
C GLU A 166 -8.47 15.53 -1.42
N ALA A 167 -7.53 15.00 -0.63
CA ALA A 167 -7.87 14.22 0.54
C ALA A 167 -7.90 15.08 1.81
N GLU A 168 -8.82 14.76 2.71
CA GLU A 168 -8.93 15.37 4.03
C GLU A 168 -9.08 14.25 5.06
N ILE A 169 -8.21 14.22 6.07
CA ILE A 169 -8.37 13.31 7.21
C ILE A 169 -9.49 13.87 8.08
N ILE A 170 -10.49 13.05 8.38
CA ILE A 170 -11.61 13.40 9.26
C ILE A 170 -11.26 13.07 10.71
N SER A 171 -10.77 11.86 10.95
CA SER A 171 -10.43 11.38 12.28
C SER A 171 -9.40 10.26 12.22
N VAL A 172 -8.63 10.12 13.29
CA VAL A 172 -7.67 9.03 13.48
C VAL A 172 -7.96 8.36 14.82
N ASP A 173 -8.38 7.10 14.79
CA ASP A 173 -8.41 6.27 15.99
C ASP A 173 -7.08 5.53 16.12
N GLU A 174 -6.37 5.81 17.20
CA GLU A 174 -5.10 5.18 17.54
C GLU A 174 -5.33 3.99 18.47
N THR A 175 -4.64 2.89 18.16
CA THR A 175 -4.55 1.71 19.01
C THR A 175 -3.09 1.44 19.39
N GLU A 176 -2.81 0.34 20.08
CA GLU A 176 -1.43 -0.08 20.36
C GLU A 176 -0.62 -0.26 19.07
N ARG A 177 -1.17 -0.97 18.08
CA ARG A 177 -0.43 -1.37 16.87
C ARG A 177 -0.86 -0.68 15.60
N THR A 178 -1.96 0.07 15.63
CA THR A 178 -2.55 0.62 14.40
C THR A 178 -3.05 2.04 14.53
N TYR A 179 -3.28 2.64 13.37
CA TYR A 179 -4.17 3.78 13.18
C TYR A 179 -5.31 3.36 12.27
N ARG A 180 -6.54 3.73 12.65
CA ARG A 180 -7.72 3.66 11.78
C ARG A 180 -8.03 5.08 11.33
N VAL A 181 -7.72 5.36 10.08
CA VAL A 181 -7.77 6.71 9.51
C VAL A 181 -9.02 6.83 8.68
N ARG A 182 -9.97 7.66 9.14
CA ARG A 182 -11.11 8.04 8.33
C ARG A 182 -10.74 9.28 7.53
N PHE A 183 -10.92 9.24 6.22
CA PHE A 183 -10.60 10.34 5.34
C PHE A 183 -11.62 10.43 4.21
N ARG A 184 -11.64 11.59 3.56
CA ARG A 184 -12.52 11.91 2.45
C ARG A 184 -11.69 12.33 1.25
N CYS A 185 -12.02 11.83 0.07
CA CYS A 185 -11.50 12.31 -1.20
C CYS A 185 -12.56 13.17 -1.89
N THR A 186 -12.17 14.37 -2.32
CA THR A 186 -13.03 15.32 -3.02
C THR A 186 -12.39 15.70 -4.35
N ALA A 187 -13.15 15.64 -5.43
CA ALA A 187 -12.79 16.19 -6.73
C ALA A 187 -14.05 16.78 -7.37
N ASP A 188 -13.97 18.04 -7.78
CA ASP A 188 -15.12 18.83 -8.23
C ASP A 188 -16.30 18.74 -7.24
N GLU A 189 -17.40 18.11 -7.64
CA GLU A 189 -18.61 17.91 -6.81
C GLU A 189 -18.71 16.49 -6.24
N THR A 190 -17.76 15.61 -6.55
CA THR A 190 -17.78 14.21 -6.10
C THR A 190 -17.00 14.06 -4.79
N THR A 191 -17.61 13.35 -3.84
CA THR A 191 -17.05 13.11 -2.52
C THR A 191 -17.23 11.66 -2.13
N SER A 192 -16.15 11.00 -1.73
CA SER A 192 -16.16 9.63 -1.22
C SER A 192 -15.35 9.53 0.07
N GLU A 193 -15.88 8.79 1.04
CA GLU A 193 -15.23 8.57 2.34
C GLU A 193 -14.68 7.15 2.46
N TYR A 194 -13.57 7.05 3.18
CA TYR A 194 -12.81 5.82 3.33
C TYR A 194 -12.29 5.66 4.75
N THR A 195 -12.05 4.42 5.14
CA THR A 195 -11.31 4.05 6.33
C THR A 195 -10.09 3.22 5.93
N ALA A 196 -8.89 3.74 6.23
CA ALA A 196 -7.64 3.01 6.08
C ALA A 196 -7.17 2.44 7.42
N LEU A 197 -6.78 1.16 7.43
CA LEU A 197 -6.08 0.54 8.54
C LEU A 197 -4.57 0.59 8.27
N VAL A 198 -3.85 1.31 9.12
CA VAL A 198 -2.41 1.52 9.01
C VAL A 198 -1.71 0.86 10.19
N ILE A 199 -0.73 0.00 9.94
CA ILE A 199 0.05 -0.70 10.96
C ILE A 199 1.28 0.12 11.34
N LYS A 200 1.59 0.18 12.63
CA LYS A 200 2.82 0.74 13.19
C LYS A 200 3.90 -0.35 13.19
N ARG A 201 5.06 -0.06 12.59
CA ARG A 201 6.23 -0.93 12.66
C ARG A 201 7.13 -0.55 13.83
N GLU A 202 7.95 -1.49 14.27
CA GLU A 202 8.94 -1.28 15.34
C GLU A 202 9.99 -0.22 14.98
N ASP A 203 10.27 -0.04 13.68
CA ASP A 203 11.21 0.96 13.17
C ASP A 203 10.60 2.38 13.08
N GLY A 204 9.35 2.56 13.51
CA GLY A 204 8.62 3.83 13.47
C GLY A 204 8.03 4.17 12.10
N THR A 205 8.11 3.25 11.11
CA THR A 205 7.43 3.40 9.82
C THR A 205 6.03 2.81 9.84
N TYR A 206 5.27 3.07 8.78
CA TYR A 206 3.85 2.72 8.68
C TYR A 206 3.56 2.04 7.34
N TYR A 207 2.57 1.15 7.32
CA TYR A 207 2.07 0.56 6.07
C TYR A 207 0.57 0.28 6.14
N PHE A 208 -0.09 0.28 4.99
CA PHE A 208 -1.50 -0.08 4.86
C PHE A 208 -1.70 -1.57 4.98
N LYS A 209 -2.62 -1.96 5.86
CA LYS A 209 -3.16 -3.33 5.90
C LYS A 209 -4.46 -3.44 5.14
N LYS A 210 -5.29 -2.39 5.15
CA LYS A 210 -6.65 -2.42 4.62
C LYS A 210 -7.13 -1.03 4.19
N LEU A 211 -7.98 -0.98 3.19
CA LEU A 211 -8.78 0.18 2.81
C LEU A 211 -10.22 -0.26 2.54
N GLU A 212 -11.18 0.45 3.14
CA GLU A 212 -12.60 0.23 2.94
C GLU A 212 -13.31 1.55 2.66
N ARG A 213 -14.39 1.50 1.86
CA ARG A 213 -15.32 2.63 1.74
C ARG A 213 -16.11 2.74 3.05
N ALA A 214 -16.20 3.96 3.59
CA ALA A 214 -16.93 4.25 4.82
C ALA A 214 -18.44 4.37 4.59
#